data_AF-A0A543DLF5-F1
#
_entry.id   AF-A0A543DLF5-F1
#
_cell.length_a   1.000
_cell.length_b   1.000
_cell.length_c   1.000
_cell.angle_alpha   90.00
_cell.angle_beta   90.00
_cell.angle_gamma   90.00
#
_symmetry.space_group_name_H-M   'P 1'
#
loop_
_entity.id
_entity.type
_entity.pdbx_description
1 polymer ?
#
loop_
_entity_poly.entity_id
_entity_poly.type
_entity_poly.pdbx_seq_one_letter_code
_entity_poly.pdbx_strand_id
1 'polypeptide(L)'
;MTAPPAETDKQRRLRLRLVELIAAMSPGEPLPAERDLARELGVARMTLRRAVDTLVAEARLVRRQGAGTFVAPAKVAHRLAANSFSADMRARGLRPGSRTLAAGHAPAGVMLAALLEVPAGTPVLHVRRLRLADGEPMAVEDLHVPADLVPGLTGADLEDRSYYELLAERFGHRIASGTQTAEAALTSTEDAVALGVAPGTPAFCFERTCRVGSGRVAEFVRSIYRGDRYRIMVDIFPS
;
A
#
# COMPACT_ATOMS: atom_id res chain seq x y z
N MET A 1 10.27 23.51 -14.82
CA MET A 1 10.78 22.48 -13.89
C MET A 1 12.17 22.08 -14.35
N THR A 2 13.20 22.56 -13.68
CA THR A 2 14.61 22.26 -13.99
C THR A 2 14.89 20.83 -13.53
N ALA A 3 15.36 19.97 -14.44
CA ALA A 3 15.83 18.64 -14.08
C ALA A 3 16.88 18.74 -12.97
N PRO A 4 16.89 17.86 -11.96
CA PRO A 4 17.94 17.86 -10.96
C PRO A 4 19.30 17.66 -11.67
N PRO A 5 20.37 18.33 -11.22
CA PRO A 5 21.69 18.19 -11.83
C PRO A 5 22.14 16.73 -11.82
N ALA A 6 22.82 16.30 -12.87
CA ALA A 6 23.34 14.93 -13.00
C ALA A 6 24.16 14.54 -11.76
N GLU A 7 23.81 13.41 -11.16
CA GLU A 7 24.47 12.88 -9.96
C GLU A 7 25.95 12.61 -10.27
N THR A 8 26.85 13.20 -9.47
CA THR A 8 28.29 12.98 -9.66
C THR A 8 28.65 11.54 -9.26
N ASP A 9 29.67 10.95 -9.89
CA ASP A 9 30.15 9.59 -9.60
C ASP A 9 30.51 9.36 -8.12
N LYS A 10 30.94 10.42 -7.42
CA LYS A 10 31.18 10.40 -5.96
C LYS A 10 29.88 10.31 -5.13
N GLN A 11 28.81 11.01 -5.54
CA GLN A 11 27.51 10.94 -4.87
C GLN A 11 26.87 9.57 -5.05
N ARG A 12 26.91 9.02 -6.27
CA ARG A 12 26.43 7.67 -6.58
C ARG A 12 27.14 6.60 -5.74
N ARG A 13 28.47 6.66 -5.63
CA ARG A 13 29.24 5.72 -4.78
C ARG A 13 28.90 5.84 -3.30
N LEU A 14 28.75 7.05 -2.77
CA LEU A 14 28.34 7.25 -1.38
C LEU A 14 26.95 6.66 -1.12
N ARG A 15 26.01 6.90 -2.04
CA ARG A 15 24.66 6.36 -1.97
C ARG A 15 24.66 4.83 -1.95
N LEU A 16 25.43 4.18 -2.83
CA LEU A 16 25.55 2.71 -2.85
C LEU A 16 26.07 2.16 -1.52
N ARG A 17 27.15 2.73 -0.97
CA ARG A 17 27.69 2.32 0.33
C ARG A 17 26.69 2.50 1.47
N LEU A 18 25.92 3.59 1.47
CA LEU A 18 24.85 3.79 2.45
C LEU A 18 23.73 2.77 2.31
N VAL A 19 23.34 2.44 1.08
CA VAL A 19 22.31 1.43 0.82
C VAL A 19 22.77 0.04 1.26
N GLU A 20 24.03 -0.32 1.05
CA GLU A 20 24.64 -1.57 1.53
C GLU A 20 24.66 -1.61 3.06
N LEU A 21 25.08 -0.52 3.70
CA LEU A 21 25.12 -0.41 5.16
C LEU A 21 23.73 -0.60 5.79
N ILE A 22 22.70 0.11 5.30
CA ILE A 22 21.34 -0.01 5.84
C ILE A 22 20.71 -1.36 5.54
N ALA A 23 21.15 -2.07 4.48
CA ALA A 23 20.66 -3.41 4.16
C ALA A 23 21.16 -4.49 5.14
N ALA A 24 22.27 -4.22 5.84
CA ALA A 24 22.82 -5.08 6.89
C ALA A 24 22.22 -4.78 8.29
N MET A 25 21.40 -3.75 8.41
CA MET A 25 20.79 -3.30 9.67
C MET A 25 19.32 -3.74 9.78
N SER A 26 18.82 -3.82 11.02
CA SER A 26 17.42 -4.16 11.28
C SER A 26 16.49 -2.94 11.11
N PRO A 27 15.24 -3.11 10.66
CA PRO A 27 14.22 -2.06 10.72
C PRO A 27 14.11 -1.44 12.12
N GLY A 28 14.10 -0.12 12.20
CA GLY A 28 14.06 0.62 13.48
C GLY A 28 15.41 0.76 14.18
N GLU A 29 16.49 0.20 13.65
CA GLU A 29 17.85 0.41 14.17
C GLU A 29 18.33 1.85 13.87
N PRO A 30 18.94 2.56 14.84
CA PRO A 30 19.43 3.91 14.62
C PRO A 30 20.68 3.91 13.74
N LEU A 31 20.73 4.83 12.77
CA LEU A 31 21.96 5.12 12.05
C LEU A 31 22.98 5.73 13.03
N PRO A 32 24.28 5.44 12.84
CA PRO A 32 25.33 6.17 13.53
C PRO A 32 25.19 7.68 13.31
N ALA A 33 25.66 8.46 14.28
CA ALA A 33 25.61 9.92 14.18
C ALA A 33 26.27 10.40 12.88
N GLU A 34 25.64 11.36 12.18
CA GLU A 34 26.12 11.85 10.86
C GLU A 34 27.62 12.24 10.87
N ARG A 35 28.14 12.71 12.00
CA ARG A 35 29.57 13.03 12.15
C ARG A 35 30.45 11.79 12.03
N ASP A 36 30.10 10.73 12.73
CA ASP A 36 30.93 9.53 12.84
C ASP A 36 30.81 8.69 11.56
N LEU A 37 29.60 8.60 11.00
CA LEU A 37 29.37 7.95 9.70
C LEU A 37 30.08 8.68 8.55
N ALA A 38 30.14 10.02 8.59
CA ALA A 38 30.87 10.79 7.56
C ALA A 38 32.38 10.53 7.62
N ARG A 39 32.93 10.37 8.84
CA ARG A 39 34.33 10.02 9.07
C ARG A 39 34.63 8.62 8.54
N GLU A 40 33.79 7.63 8.87
CA GLU A 40 33.92 6.25 8.42
C GLU A 40 33.85 6.11 6.90
N LEU A 41 32.92 6.83 6.27
CA LEU A 41 32.75 6.79 4.81
C LEU A 41 33.73 7.69 4.05
N GLY A 42 34.52 8.50 4.75
CA GLY A 42 35.54 9.38 4.16
C GLY A 42 34.93 10.54 3.34
N VAL A 43 33.78 11.08 3.77
CA VAL A 43 33.06 12.14 3.04
C VAL A 43 32.80 13.36 3.92
N ALA A 44 32.58 14.52 3.29
CA ALA A 44 32.16 15.70 4.01
C ALA A 44 30.77 15.51 4.62
N ARG A 45 30.55 16.03 5.84
CA ARG A 45 29.29 15.90 6.58
C ARG A 45 28.07 16.39 5.78
N MET A 46 28.20 17.49 5.05
CA MET A 46 27.11 18.02 4.23
C MET A 46 26.76 17.10 3.06
N THR A 47 27.75 16.38 2.51
CA THR A 47 27.53 15.38 1.45
C THR A 47 26.79 14.17 2.00
N LEU A 48 27.18 13.68 3.18
CA LEU A 48 26.46 12.61 3.87
C LEU A 48 25.02 13.01 4.18
N ARG A 49 24.82 14.20 4.75
CA ARG A 49 23.49 14.70 5.11
C ARG A 49 22.55 14.73 3.89
N ARG A 50 23.02 15.23 2.75
CA ARG A 50 22.22 15.23 1.50
C ARG A 50 21.84 13.82 1.06
N ALA A 51 22.78 12.86 1.13
CA ALA A 51 22.50 11.47 0.78
C ALA A 51 21.47 10.84 1.73
N VAL A 52 21.59 11.12 3.04
CA VAL A 52 20.60 10.71 4.04
C VAL A 52 19.24 11.34 3.77
N ASP A 53 19.18 12.63 3.42
CA ASP A 53 17.93 13.31 3.07
C ASP A 53 17.25 12.67 1.85
N THR A 54 18.03 12.27 0.85
CA THR A 54 17.51 11.50 -0.30
C THR A 54 16.95 10.14 0.13
N LEU A 55 17.66 9.40 0.99
CA LEU A 55 17.19 8.11 1.49
C LEU A 55 15.96 8.23 2.41
N VAL A 56 15.82 9.35 3.13
CA VAL A 56 14.61 9.69 3.87
C VAL A 56 13.45 10.02 2.93
N ALA A 57 13.70 10.80 1.88
CA ALA A 57 12.70 11.09 0.83
C ALA A 57 12.24 9.81 0.10
N GLU A 58 13.13 8.82 -0.05
CA GLU A 58 12.81 7.51 -0.60
C GLU A 58 12.13 6.54 0.38
N ALA A 59 11.93 6.96 1.63
CA ALA A 59 11.43 6.15 2.73
C ALA A 59 12.26 4.88 3.01
N ARG A 60 13.57 4.93 2.77
CA ARG A 60 14.55 3.92 3.24
C ARG A 60 15.03 4.23 4.66
N LEU A 61 14.92 5.49 5.07
CA LEU A 61 15.24 5.99 6.41
C LEU A 61 14.09 6.84 6.94
N VAL A 62 13.98 6.97 8.26
CA VAL A 62 13.03 7.88 8.92
C VAL A 62 13.75 8.77 9.94
N ARG A 63 13.48 10.09 9.91
CA ARG A 63 13.97 11.02 10.94
C ARG A 63 12.97 11.06 12.09
N ARG A 64 13.46 10.89 13.32
CA ARG A 64 12.70 11.16 14.55
C ARG A 64 13.32 12.37 15.24
N GLN A 65 12.54 13.44 15.40
CA GLN A 65 13.01 14.70 15.98
C GLN A 65 13.64 14.45 17.36
N GLY A 66 14.88 14.91 17.56
CA GLY A 66 15.63 14.73 18.81
C GLY A 66 16.20 13.31 19.04
N ALA A 67 15.74 12.30 18.31
CA ALA A 67 16.14 10.90 18.51
C ALA A 67 17.07 10.34 17.41
N GLY A 68 17.18 11.02 16.26
CA GLY A 68 18.11 10.65 15.18
C GLY A 68 17.43 10.12 13.93
N THR A 69 18.19 9.39 13.11
CA THR A 69 17.73 8.78 11.85
C THR A 69 17.73 7.27 12.02
N PHE A 70 16.69 6.58 11.57
CA PHE A 70 16.50 5.14 11.78
C PHE A 70 16.25 4.45 10.44
N VAL A 71 16.61 3.17 10.35
CA VAL A 71 16.28 2.33 9.19
C VAL A 71 14.77 2.18 9.09
N ALA A 72 14.20 2.57 7.95
CA ALA A 72 12.78 2.38 7.73
C ALA A 72 12.49 0.89 7.50
N PRO A 73 11.35 0.36 7.97
CA PRO A 73 10.91 -0.98 7.58
C PRO A 73 10.78 -1.09 6.07
N ALA A 74 11.15 -2.25 5.53
CA ALA A 74 11.17 -2.48 4.08
C ALA A 74 9.78 -2.24 3.47
N LYS A 75 9.74 -1.63 2.29
CA LYS A 75 8.49 -1.47 1.55
C LYS A 75 7.90 -2.83 1.18
N VAL A 76 6.66 -3.00 1.53
CA VAL A 76 5.81 -4.15 1.25
C VAL A 76 5.54 -4.15 -0.27
N ALA A 77 5.99 -5.20 -0.97
CA ALA A 77 6.11 -5.22 -2.45
C ALA A 77 4.93 -5.89 -3.17
N HIS A 78 3.94 -5.13 -3.65
CA HIS A 78 2.75 -5.64 -4.35
C HIS A 78 3.04 -6.32 -5.66
N ARG A 79 2.80 -7.63 -5.73
CA ARG A 79 2.63 -8.33 -6.99
C ARG A 79 1.24 -8.00 -7.54
N LEU A 80 1.19 -7.50 -8.78
CA LEU A 80 -0.05 -7.36 -9.54
C LEU A 80 -0.54 -8.75 -9.95
N ALA A 81 -1.09 -9.48 -8.99
CA ALA A 81 -1.78 -10.75 -9.19
C ALA A 81 -3.16 -10.64 -8.53
N ALA A 82 -4.13 -11.43 -8.97
CA ALA A 82 -5.50 -11.43 -8.44
C ALA A 82 -5.57 -12.09 -7.05
N ASN A 83 -4.76 -11.60 -6.11
CA ASN A 83 -4.61 -12.11 -4.76
C ASN A 83 -5.40 -11.21 -3.80
N SER A 84 -6.05 -11.80 -2.80
CA SER A 84 -6.58 -10.99 -1.70
C SER A 84 -5.43 -10.31 -0.94
N PHE A 85 -5.66 -9.14 -0.34
CA PHE A 85 -4.69 -8.49 0.55
C PHE A 85 -4.15 -9.45 1.62
N SER A 86 -5.02 -10.30 2.19
CA SER A 86 -4.61 -11.26 3.22
C SER A 86 -3.62 -12.29 2.69
N ALA A 87 -3.86 -12.83 1.49
CA ALA A 87 -2.91 -13.73 0.82
C ALA A 87 -1.60 -13.01 0.48
N ASP A 88 -1.69 -11.75 0.07
CA ASP A 88 -0.56 -10.92 -0.30
C ASP A 88 0.39 -10.64 0.88
N MET A 89 -0.16 -10.36 2.07
CA MET A 89 0.64 -10.19 3.29
C MET A 89 1.26 -11.51 3.76
N ARG A 90 0.48 -12.60 3.76
CA ARG A 90 0.98 -13.93 4.16
C ARG A 90 2.13 -14.41 3.27
N ALA A 91 2.04 -14.19 1.96
CA ALA A 91 3.11 -14.50 1.01
C ALA A 91 4.43 -13.75 1.28
N ARG A 92 4.39 -12.71 2.12
CA ARG A 92 5.54 -11.90 2.54
C ARG A 92 5.97 -12.15 3.98
N GLY A 93 5.38 -13.13 4.65
CA GLY A 93 5.63 -13.42 6.06
C GLY A 93 5.04 -12.38 7.03
N LEU A 94 4.11 -11.53 6.57
CA LEU A 94 3.45 -10.52 7.40
C LEU A 94 2.06 -11.03 7.83
N ARG A 95 1.61 -10.65 9.03
CA ARG A 95 0.25 -10.96 9.49
C ARG A 95 -0.73 -9.92 8.95
N PRO A 96 -1.70 -10.30 8.08
CA PRO A 96 -2.74 -9.38 7.67
C PRO A 96 -3.69 -9.07 8.82
N GLY A 97 -4.13 -7.82 8.90
CA GLY A 97 -5.24 -7.40 9.75
C GLY A 97 -6.17 -6.44 9.03
N SER A 98 -7.35 -6.26 9.59
CA SER A 98 -8.38 -5.35 9.06
C SER A 98 -9.14 -4.72 10.21
N ARG A 99 -9.50 -3.44 10.07
CA ARG A 99 -10.43 -2.76 10.97
C ARG A 99 -11.49 -2.06 10.13
N THR A 100 -12.76 -2.31 10.40
CA THR A 100 -13.84 -1.65 9.67
C THR A 100 -13.96 -0.20 10.12
N LEU A 101 -13.97 0.72 9.16
CA LEU A 101 -14.14 2.17 9.39
C LEU A 101 -15.59 2.59 9.13
N ALA A 102 -16.21 2.03 8.09
CA ALA A 102 -17.63 2.22 7.79
C ALA A 102 -18.15 0.99 7.03
N ALA A 103 -19.44 0.69 7.18
CA ALA A 103 -20.12 -0.32 6.39
C ALA A 103 -21.60 0.06 6.21
N GLY A 104 -22.13 -0.14 5.02
CA GLY A 104 -23.52 0.19 4.72
C GLY A 104 -23.97 -0.30 3.35
N HIS A 105 -25.29 -0.26 3.13
CA HIS A 105 -25.87 -0.53 1.82
C HIS A 105 -26.33 0.77 1.20
N ALA A 106 -26.02 0.96 -0.09
CA ALA A 106 -26.50 2.09 -0.86
C ALA A 106 -26.83 1.66 -2.29
N PRO A 107 -27.80 2.31 -2.95
CA PRO A 107 -28.02 2.09 -4.39
C PRO A 107 -26.79 2.55 -5.18
N ALA A 108 -26.39 1.76 -6.18
CA ALA A 108 -25.30 2.12 -7.07
C ALA A 108 -25.66 3.36 -7.90
N GLY A 109 -24.87 4.42 -7.75
CA GLY A 109 -24.88 5.55 -8.69
C GLY A 109 -24.37 5.13 -10.07
N VAL A 110 -24.54 5.98 -11.08
CA VAL A 110 -24.23 5.66 -12.50
C VAL A 110 -22.81 5.13 -12.69
N MET A 111 -21.81 5.77 -12.08
CA MET A 111 -20.41 5.38 -12.25
C MET A 111 -20.10 4.04 -11.59
N LEU A 112 -20.58 3.81 -10.36
CA LEU A 112 -20.39 2.54 -9.65
C LEU A 112 -21.14 1.40 -10.34
N ALA A 113 -22.34 1.67 -10.85
CA ALA A 113 -23.14 0.72 -11.60
C ALA A 113 -22.43 0.27 -12.89
N ALA A 114 -21.78 1.20 -13.59
CA ALA A 114 -20.96 0.88 -14.77
C ALA A 114 -19.73 0.02 -14.41
N LEU A 115 -19.02 0.36 -13.33
CA LEU A 115 -17.86 -0.42 -12.85
C LEU A 115 -18.24 -1.84 -12.42
N LEU A 116 -19.43 -1.99 -11.82
CA LEU A 116 -19.98 -3.27 -11.38
C LEU A 116 -20.78 -4.01 -12.47
N GLU A 117 -20.97 -3.39 -13.64
CA GLU A 117 -21.80 -3.91 -14.73
C GLU A 117 -23.21 -4.32 -14.28
N VAL A 118 -23.82 -3.49 -13.45
CA VAL A 118 -25.19 -3.66 -12.94
C VAL A 118 -26.06 -2.46 -13.34
N PRO A 119 -27.39 -2.59 -13.33
CA PRO A 119 -28.27 -1.45 -13.49
C PRO A 119 -28.04 -0.40 -12.40
N ALA A 120 -28.16 0.89 -12.74
CA ALA A 120 -28.17 1.96 -11.76
C ALA A 120 -29.31 1.73 -10.74
N GLY A 121 -29.05 2.05 -9.46
CA GLY A 121 -29.98 1.77 -8.37
C GLY A 121 -29.84 0.37 -7.75
N THR A 122 -29.06 -0.54 -8.35
CA THR A 122 -28.79 -1.86 -7.76
C THR A 122 -28.20 -1.70 -6.35
N PRO A 123 -28.73 -2.39 -5.33
CA PRO A 123 -28.17 -2.34 -3.98
C PRO A 123 -26.74 -2.87 -3.93
N VAL A 124 -25.84 -2.07 -3.36
CA VAL A 124 -24.43 -2.39 -3.19
C VAL A 124 -24.06 -2.30 -1.73
N LEU A 125 -23.39 -3.33 -1.23
CA LEU A 125 -22.69 -3.28 0.05
C LEU A 125 -21.38 -2.50 -0.16
N HIS A 126 -21.22 -1.41 0.60
CA HIS A 126 -19.96 -0.68 0.71
C HIS A 126 -19.34 -0.94 2.09
N VAL A 127 -18.05 -1.30 2.10
CA VAL A 127 -17.28 -1.47 3.33
C VAL A 127 -15.95 -0.73 3.19
N ARG A 128 -15.75 0.29 4.03
CA ARG A 128 -14.50 1.03 4.16
C ARG A 128 -13.67 0.44 5.28
N ARG A 129 -12.43 0.03 4.98
CA ARG A 129 -11.57 -0.73 5.91
C ARG A 129 -10.18 -0.12 5.99
N LEU A 130 -9.60 -0.14 7.19
CA LEU A 130 -8.18 0.06 7.39
C LEU A 130 -7.47 -1.29 7.32
N ARG A 131 -6.58 -1.45 6.33
CA ARG A 131 -5.79 -2.66 6.12
C ARG A 131 -4.48 -2.57 6.90
N LEU A 132 -4.15 -3.62 7.64
CA LEU A 132 -2.99 -3.67 8.55
C LEU A 132 -2.01 -4.77 8.12
N ALA A 133 -0.72 -4.52 8.31
CA ALA A 133 0.33 -5.53 8.25
C ALA A 133 1.09 -5.51 9.57
N ASP A 134 1.11 -6.63 10.29
CA ASP A 134 1.67 -6.75 11.64
C ASP A 134 1.15 -5.70 12.63
N GLY A 135 -0.09 -5.24 12.43
CA GLY A 135 -0.74 -4.21 13.25
C GLY A 135 -0.50 -2.77 12.78
N GLU A 136 0.35 -2.55 11.78
CA GLU A 136 0.62 -1.20 11.25
C GLU A 136 -0.30 -0.84 10.06
N PRO A 137 -0.86 0.39 10.00
CA PRO A 137 -1.70 0.85 8.89
C PRO A 137 -0.98 0.91 7.54
N MET A 138 -1.50 0.17 6.57
CA MET A 138 -0.95 0.07 5.21
C MET A 138 -1.81 0.75 4.15
N ALA A 139 -3.13 0.57 4.23
CA ALA A 139 -4.05 1.12 3.24
C ALA A 139 -5.43 1.41 3.82
N VAL A 140 -6.12 2.39 3.23
CA VAL A 140 -7.58 2.53 3.34
C VAL A 140 -8.18 1.94 2.09
N GLU A 141 -9.17 1.07 2.25
CA GLU A 141 -9.82 0.34 1.17
C GLU A 141 -11.33 0.57 1.22
N ASP A 142 -11.92 0.92 0.08
CA ASP A 142 -13.36 0.97 -0.17
C ASP A 142 -13.76 -0.22 -1.04
N LEU A 143 -14.36 -1.23 -0.42
CA LEU A 143 -14.90 -2.42 -1.07
C LEU A 143 -16.37 -2.18 -1.45
N HIS A 144 -16.72 -2.39 -2.71
CA HIS A 144 -18.09 -2.32 -3.23
C HIS A 144 -18.49 -3.65 -3.84
N VAL A 145 -19.59 -4.23 -3.36
CA VAL A 145 -20.06 -5.57 -3.75
C VAL A 145 -21.56 -5.52 -4.06
N PRO A 146 -22.03 -6.05 -5.21
CA PRO A 146 -23.46 -6.26 -5.44
C PRO A 146 -24.09 -7.05 -4.28
N ALA A 147 -25.06 -6.48 -3.58
CA ALA A 147 -25.52 -6.99 -2.29
C ALA A 147 -26.14 -8.39 -2.38
N ASP A 148 -26.71 -8.73 -3.52
CA ASP A 148 -27.29 -10.05 -3.80
C ASP A 148 -26.24 -11.17 -3.95
N LEU A 149 -24.97 -10.85 -4.20
CA LEU A 149 -23.87 -11.84 -4.18
C LEU A 149 -23.46 -12.24 -2.76
N VAL A 150 -23.73 -11.39 -1.78
CA VAL A 150 -23.23 -11.54 -0.41
C VAL A 150 -24.32 -11.29 0.64
N PRO A 151 -25.47 -11.98 0.55
CA PRO A 151 -26.60 -11.72 1.44
C PRO A 151 -26.20 -11.88 2.90
N GLY A 152 -26.39 -10.81 3.68
CA GLY A 152 -26.08 -10.77 5.11
C GLY A 152 -24.59 -10.69 5.44
N LEU A 153 -23.71 -10.37 4.48
CA LEU A 153 -22.33 -9.99 4.78
C LEU A 153 -22.30 -8.61 5.45
N THR A 154 -21.52 -8.50 6.52
CA THR A 154 -21.35 -7.25 7.28
C THR A 154 -19.88 -6.83 7.31
N GLY A 155 -19.62 -5.58 7.71
CA GLY A 155 -18.25 -5.13 7.94
C GLY A 155 -17.53 -5.90 9.04
N ALA A 156 -18.25 -6.39 10.06
CA ALA A 156 -17.66 -7.16 11.16
C ALA A 156 -17.10 -8.51 10.69
N ASP A 157 -17.79 -9.17 9.74
CA ASP A 157 -17.30 -10.42 9.13
C ASP A 157 -15.92 -10.24 8.47
N LEU A 158 -15.60 -9.01 8.04
CA LEU A 158 -14.42 -8.64 7.27
C LEU A 158 -13.23 -8.14 8.12
N GLU A 159 -13.35 -8.17 9.45
CA GLU A 159 -12.26 -7.81 10.38
C GLU A 159 -11.27 -8.97 10.53
N ASP A 160 -11.78 -10.18 10.76
CA ASP A 160 -10.95 -11.37 11.02
C ASP A 160 -10.73 -12.25 9.79
N ARG A 161 -11.46 -12.00 8.70
CA ARG A 161 -11.45 -12.86 7.51
C ARG A 161 -11.22 -12.10 6.22
N SER A 162 -10.62 -12.78 5.25
CA SER A 162 -10.51 -12.24 3.89
C SER A 162 -11.88 -12.22 3.21
N TYR A 163 -12.18 -11.15 2.47
CA TYR A 163 -13.36 -11.10 1.60
C TYR A 163 -13.38 -12.28 0.62
N TYR A 164 -12.24 -12.64 0.01
CA TYR A 164 -12.19 -13.71 -0.97
C TYR A 164 -12.42 -15.10 -0.34
N GLU A 165 -11.98 -15.29 0.91
CA GLU A 165 -12.24 -16.53 1.67
C GLU A 165 -13.73 -16.65 1.98
N LEU A 166 -14.36 -15.56 2.45
CA LEU A 166 -15.81 -15.50 2.71
C LEU A 166 -16.63 -15.69 1.44
N LEU A 167 -16.24 -15.03 0.34
CA LEU A 167 -16.89 -15.16 -0.96
C LEU A 167 -16.94 -16.63 -1.41
N ALA A 168 -15.84 -17.36 -1.23
CA ALA A 168 -15.75 -18.77 -1.59
C ALA A 168 -16.51 -19.69 -0.64
N GLU A 169 -16.29 -19.55 0.67
CA GLU A 169 -16.79 -20.49 1.66
C GLU A 169 -18.25 -20.27 2.05
N ARG A 170 -18.69 -19.01 2.18
CA ARG A 170 -20.04 -18.66 2.62
C ARG A 170 -21.00 -18.49 1.45
N PHE A 171 -20.51 -17.99 0.31
CA PHE A 171 -21.36 -17.62 -0.83
C PHE A 171 -21.12 -18.48 -2.09
N GLY A 172 -20.15 -19.40 -2.06
CA GLY A 172 -19.91 -20.33 -3.18
C GLY A 172 -19.31 -19.67 -4.42
N HIS A 173 -18.74 -18.47 -4.28
CA HIS A 173 -18.22 -17.66 -5.37
C HIS A 173 -16.69 -17.55 -5.29
N ARG A 174 -15.99 -17.78 -6.40
CA ARG A 174 -14.53 -17.62 -6.46
C ARG A 174 -14.17 -16.58 -7.50
N ILE A 175 -13.27 -15.67 -7.13
CA ILE A 175 -12.67 -14.73 -8.08
C ILE A 175 -11.89 -15.52 -9.13
N ALA A 176 -12.26 -15.33 -10.39
CA ALA A 176 -11.67 -16.00 -11.54
C ALA A 176 -10.72 -15.07 -12.30
N SER A 177 -11.04 -13.78 -12.36
CA SER A 177 -10.22 -12.78 -13.05
C SER A 177 -10.44 -11.39 -12.46
N GLY A 178 -9.59 -10.45 -12.84
CA GLY A 178 -9.79 -9.04 -12.53
C GLY A 178 -8.82 -8.13 -13.26
N THR A 179 -9.19 -6.86 -13.33
CA THR A 179 -8.36 -5.79 -13.86
C THR A 179 -8.00 -4.88 -12.69
N GLN A 180 -6.71 -4.52 -12.58
CA GLN A 180 -6.23 -3.60 -11.56
C GLN A 180 -5.43 -2.47 -12.22
N THR A 181 -5.71 -1.23 -11.83
CA THR A 181 -4.92 -0.05 -12.16
C THR A 181 -4.13 0.40 -10.94
N ALA A 182 -3.05 1.13 -11.18
CA ALA A 182 -2.23 1.73 -10.14
C ALA A 182 -1.81 3.12 -10.58
N GLU A 183 -2.14 4.13 -9.77
CA GLU A 183 -1.86 5.52 -10.04
C GLU A 183 -1.16 6.18 -8.84
N ALA A 184 -0.34 7.20 -9.11
CA ALA A 184 0.19 8.04 -8.05
C ALA A 184 -0.94 8.92 -7.49
N ALA A 185 -0.99 9.05 -6.17
CA ALA A 185 -1.98 9.85 -5.47
C ALA A 185 -1.36 10.59 -4.28
N LEU A 186 -2.11 11.53 -3.73
CA LEU A 186 -1.83 12.15 -2.44
C LEU A 186 -2.94 11.73 -1.47
N THR A 187 -2.59 11.44 -0.21
CA THR A 187 -3.61 11.13 0.80
C THR A 187 -4.49 12.34 1.05
N SER A 188 -5.82 12.13 1.03
CA SER A 188 -6.76 13.11 1.57
C SER A 188 -6.55 13.29 3.08
N THR A 189 -7.15 14.33 3.68
CA THR A 189 -7.10 14.51 5.14
C THR A 189 -7.70 13.30 5.87
N GLU A 190 -8.81 12.76 5.38
CA GLU A 190 -9.48 11.61 6.00
C GLU A 190 -8.61 10.34 5.93
N ASP A 191 -8.09 10.03 4.74
CA ASP A 191 -7.21 8.86 4.56
C ASP A 191 -5.93 9.01 5.38
N ALA A 192 -5.37 10.22 5.46
CA ALA A 192 -4.17 10.51 6.22
C ALA A 192 -4.36 10.27 7.72
N VAL A 193 -5.50 10.69 8.28
CA VAL A 193 -5.86 10.41 9.68
C VAL A 193 -5.99 8.91 9.91
N ALA A 194 -6.69 8.19 9.04
CA ALA A 194 -6.87 6.75 9.17
C ALA A 194 -5.53 5.98 9.08
N LEU A 195 -4.61 6.44 8.24
CA LEU A 195 -3.28 5.85 8.02
C LEU A 195 -2.23 6.30 9.05
N GLY A 196 -2.52 7.31 9.86
CA GLY A 196 -1.55 7.91 10.79
C GLY A 196 -0.38 8.58 10.06
N VAL A 197 -0.68 9.35 8.99
CA VAL A 197 0.29 10.13 8.22
C VAL A 197 -0.12 11.60 8.10
N ALA A 198 0.78 12.44 7.59
CA ALA A 198 0.44 13.81 7.25
C ALA A 198 -0.48 13.86 6.01
N PRO A 199 -1.48 14.77 5.96
CA PRO A 199 -2.22 15.05 4.74
C PRO A 199 -1.29 15.38 3.57
N GLY A 200 -1.63 14.96 2.35
CA GLY A 200 -0.77 15.13 1.19
C GLY A 200 0.43 14.18 1.14
N THR A 201 0.50 13.14 1.98
CA THR A 201 1.55 12.12 1.87
C THR A 201 1.43 11.39 0.53
N PRO A 202 2.54 11.16 -0.20
CA PRO A 202 2.53 10.37 -1.42
C PRO A 202 1.99 8.97 -1.19
N ALA A 203 1.08 8.55 -2.05
CA ALA A 203 0.37 7.28 -1.99
C ALA A 203 0.21 6.66 -3.38
N PHE A 204 -0.20 5.41 -3.41
CA PHE A 204 -0.72 4.76 -4.61
C PHE A 204 -2.22 4.57 -4.48
N CYS A 205 -2.96 4.99 -5.50
CA CYS A 205 -4.36 4.63 -5.68
C CYS A 205 -4.42 3.37 -6.54
N PHE A 206 -4.98 2.30 -5.98
CA PHE A 206 -5.32 1.11 -6.75
C PHE A 206 -6.82 1.03 -6.92
N GLU A 207 -7.25 0.79 -8.15
CA GLU A 207 -8.63 0.42 -8.45
C GLU A 207 -8.63 -0.98 -9.04
N ARG A 208 -9.52 -1.83 -8.54
CA ARG A 208 -9.63 -3.22 -8.96
C ARG A 208 -11.08 -3.59 -9.18
N THR A 209 -11.36 -4.20 -10.34
CA THR A 209 -12.64 -4.85 -10.63
C THR A 209 -12.38 -6.34 -10.83
N CYS A 210 -13.05 -7.18 -10.04
CA CYS A 210 -12.89 -8.63 -10.10
C CYS A 210 -14.19 -9.34 -10.47
N ARG A 211 -14.06 -10.45 -11.19
CA ARG A 211 -15.17 -11.27 -11.68
C ARG A 211 -15.10 -12.67 -11.11
N VAL A 212 -16.26 -13.27 -10.92
CA VAL A 212 -16.39 -14.69 -10.58
C VAL A 212 -16.45 -15.56 -11.83
N GLY A 213 -16.37 -16.88 -11.67
CA GLY A 213 -16.34 -17.84 -12.80
C GLY A 213 -17.53 -17.75 -13.78
N SER A 214 -18.65 -17.15 -13.38
CA SER A 214 -19.78 -16.87 -14.27
C SER A 214 -19.59 -15.64 -15.17
N GLY A 215 -18.49 -14.89 -15.02
CA GLY A 215 -18.22 -13.63 -15.72
C GLY A 215 -18.80 -12.38 -15.03
N ARG A 216 -19.70 -12.57 -14.06
CA ARG A 216 -20.30 -11.47 -13.28
C ARG A 216 -19.24 -10.76 -12.43
N VAL A 217 -19.31 -9.42 -12.38
CA VAL A 217 -18.47 -8.61 -11.48
C VAL A 217 -18.89 -8.86 -10.03
N ALA A 218 -17.91 -9.23 -9.19
CA ALA A 218 -18.09 -9.54 -7.78
C ALA A 218 -17.58 -8.44 -6.84
N GLU A 219 -16.67 -7.60 -7.30
CA GLU A 219 -16.26 -6.42 -6.54
C GLU A 219 -15.75 -5.31 -7.45
N PHE A 220 -15.94 -4.08 -6.98
CA PHE A 220 -15.09 -2.95 -7.31
C PHE A 220 -14.42 -2.46 -6.01
N VAL A 221 -13.10 -2.32 -6.03
CA VAL A 221 -12.30 -1.92 -4.88
C VAL A 221 -11.48 -0.71 -5.26
N ARG A 222 -11.54 0.34 -4.44
CA ARG A 222 -10.61 1.47 -4.49
C ARG A 222 -9.77 1.48 -3.23
N SER A 223 -8.46 1.65 -3.35
CA SER A 223 -7.56 1.62 -2.19
C SER A 223 -6.48 2.68 -2.27
N ILE A 224 -6.24 3.36 -1.16
CA ILE A 224 -5.13 4.29 -0.97
C ILE A 224 -4.07 3.60 -0.10
N TYR A 225 -2.96 3.22 -0.73
CA TYR A 225 -1.79 2.64 -0.07
C TYR A 225 -0.74 3.71 0.16
N ARG A 226 -0.21 3.79 1.38
CA ARG A 226 0.84 4.75 1.72
C ARG A 226 2.15 4.44 0.98
N GLY A 227 2.70 5.42 0.26
CA GLY A 227 3.86 5.23 -0.62
C GLY A 227 5.20 5.08 0.12
N ASP A 228 5.23 5.43 1.41
CA ASP A 228 6.37 5.22 2.31
C ASP A 228 6.54 3.75 2.70
N ARG A 229 5.45 2.97 2.77
CA ARG A 229 5.47 1.54 3.13
C ARG A 229 5.18 0.59 1.96
N TYR A 230 4.80 1.10 0.80
CA TYR A 230 4.36 0.26 -0.32
C TYR A 230 5.19 0.46 -1.58
N ARG A 231 5.49 -0.62 -2.29
CA ARG A 231 6.12 -0.60 -3.64
C ARG A 231 5.41 -1.57 -4.57
N ILE A 232 5.34 -1.26 -5.86
CA ILE A 232 4.79 -2.15 -6.88
C ILE A 232 5.93 -2.99 -7.47
N MET A 233 5.69 -4.29 -7.66
CA MET A 233 6.62 -5.24 -8.26
C MET A 233 5.92 -6.00 -9.39
N VAL A 234 6.51 -5.96 -10.58
CA VAL A 234 6.03 -6.66 -11.77
C VAL A 234 7.22 -7.36 -12.40
N ASP A 235 7.09 -8.66 -12.65
CA ASP A 235 8.06 -9.41 -13.42
C ASP A 235 7.83 -9.12 -14.90
N ILE A 236 8.87 -8.71 -15.61
CA ILE A 236 8.84 -8.44 -17.04
C ILE A 236 9.62 -9.51 -17.79
N PHE A 237 9.02 -10.05 -18.85
CA PHE A 237 9.66 -11.03 -19.73
C PHE A 237 9.80 -10.40 -21.12
N PRO A 238 10.93 -10.60 -21.83
CA PRO A 238 11.07 -10.12 -23.20
C PRO A 238 10.02 -10.77 -24.10
N SER A 239 9.44 -9.97 -25.01
CA SER A 239 8.50 -10.40 -26.05
C SER A 239 9.19 -11.23 -27.13
#